data_AF-A0A822F485-F1
#
_entry.id   AF-A0A822F485-F1
#
_cell.length_a   1.000
_cell.length_b   1.000
_cell.length_c   1.000
_cell.angle_alpha   90.00
_cell.angle_beta   90.00
_cell.angle_gamma   90.00
#
_symmetry.space_group_name_H-M   'P 1'
#
loop_
_entity.id
_entity.type
_entity.pdbx_description
1 polymer ?
#
loop_
_entity_poly.entity_id
_entity_poly.type
_entity_poly.pdbx_seq_one_letter_code
_entity_poly.pdbx_strand_id
1 'polypeptide(L)' 'MTVVAYIAGHDHACGYYCDHKNIHHLTLPAIVESEPNTNAFVTVHVYREYLLIEGVGNIGTYR' A
#
# COMPACT_ATOMS: atom_id res chain seq x y z
N MET A 1 -15.18 -12.24 -10.84
CA MET A 1 -14.42 -11.46 -9.84
C MET A 1 -12.99 -11.34 -10.35
N THR A 2 -12.50 -10.11 -10.47
CA THR A 2 -11.12 -9.80 -10.85
C THR A 2 -10.40 -9.23 -9.63
N VAL A 3 -9.14 -9.62 -9.44
CA VAL A 3 -8.28 -9.01 -8.41
C VAL A 3 -7.91 -7.61 -8.88
N VAL A 4 -7.96 -6.65 -7.97
CA VAL A 4 -7.64 -5.24 -8.25
C VAL A 4 -6.38 -4.77 -7.51
N ALA A 5 -6.04 -5.43 -6.40
CA ALA A 5 -4.82 -5.15 -5.66
C ALA A 5 -4.30 -6.40 -4.93
N TYR A 6 -2.98 -6.46 -4.75
CA TYR A 6 -2.27 -7.40 -3.89
C TYR A 6 -1.42 -6.59 -2.90
N ILE A 7 -1.67 -6.76 -1.60
CA ILE A 7 -1.01 -5.99 -0.55
C ILE A 7 -0.21 -6.95 0.33
N ALA A 8 1.09 -6.71 0.46
CA ALA A 8 2.02 -7.53 1.21
C ALA A 8 2.87 -6.71 2.19
N GLY A 9 3.55 -7.43 3.08
CA GLY A 9 4.68 -6.92 3.87
C GLY A 9 5.91 -7.76 3.56
N HIS A 10 6.64 -8.20 4.59
CA HIS A 10 7.85 -9.03 4.52
C HIS A 10 9.11 -8.30 4.03
N ASP A 11 9.06 -7.62 2.89
CA ASP A 11 10.14 -6.71 2.48
C ASP A 11 9.94 -5.34 3.13
N HIS A 12 10.94 -4.89 3.89
CA HIS A 12 10.86 -3.67 4.67
C HIS A 12 11.15 -2.42 3.83
N ALA A 13 11.74 -2.56 2.64
CA ALA A 13 12.10 -1.45 1.77
C ALA A 13 10.90 -0.72 1.12
N CYS A 14 9.71 -1.33 1.18
CA CYS A 14 8.46 -0.93 0.51
C CYS A 14 8.54 -0.92 -1.04
N GLY A 15 7.37 -0.92 -1.69
CA GLY A 15 7.32 -0.86 -3.15
C GLY A 15 5.92 -0.78 -3.72
N TYR A 16 5.79 -0.16 -4.90
CA TYR A 16 4.55 -0.08 -5.65
C TYR A 16 4.80 -0.42 -7.13
N TYR A 17 3.93 -1.26 -7.68
CA TYR A 17 3.96 -1.61 -9.10
C TYR A 17 2.54 -1.93 -9.59
N CYS A 18 2.17 -1.42 -10.77
CA CYS A 18 0.93 -1.82 -11.45
C CYS A 18 1.28 -2.74 -12.62
N ASP A 19 0.73 -3.96 -12.61
CA ASP A 19 1.05 -4.95 -13.64
C ASP A 19 0.25 -4.78 -14.93
N HIS A 20 0.57 -5.57 -15.95
CA HIS A 20 -0.10 -5.54 -17.26
C HIS A 20 -1.59 -5.94 -17.22
N LYS A 21 -2.10 -6.44 -16.08
CA LYS A 21 -3.51 -6.76 -15.86
C LYS A 21 -4.23 -5.68 -15.05
N ASN A 22 -3.58 -4.54 -14.78
CA ASN A 22 -4.06 -3.47 -13.91
C ASN A 22 -4.28 -3.93 -12.46
N ILE A 23 -3.46 -4.85 -11.95
CA ILE A 23 -3.44 -5.19 -10.53
C ILE A 23 -2.38 -4.33 -9.84
N HIS A 24 -2.80 -3.63 -8.79
CA HIS A 24 -1.89 -2.82 -7.96
C HIS A 24 -1.17 -3.72 -6.95
N HIS A 25 0.15 -3.84 -7.04
CA HIS A 25 1.00 -4.53 -6.09
C HIS A 25 1.60 -3.49 -5.14
N LEU A 26 1.30 -3.61 -3.85
CA LEU A 26 1.83 -2.74 -2.80
C LEU A 26 2.51 -3.58 -1.72
N THR A 27 3.77 -3.26 -1.43
CA THR A 27 4.49 -3.80 -0.27
C THR A 27 4.66 -2.70 0.77
N LEU A 28 4.11 -2.93 1.96
CA LEU A 28 4.16 -1.98 3.07
C LEU A 28 5.51 -2.10 3.81
N PRO A 29 6.13 -0.98 4.21
CA PRO A 29 7.33 -1.01 5.03
C PRO A 29 7.05 -1.63 6.40
N ALA A 30 8.09 -2.13 7.06
CA ALA A 30 7.94 -2.65 8.40
C ALA A 30 7.92 -1.52 9.44
N ILE A 31 6.85 -1.50 10.25
CA ILE A 31 6.72 -0.53 11.33
C ILE A 31 7.89 -0.59 12.33
N VAL A 32 8.55 -1.75 12.47
CA VAL A 32 9.69 -1.94 13.38
C VAL A 32 10.94 -1.12 12.98
N GLU A 33 11.03 -0.71 11.72
CA GLU A 33 12.14 0.11 11.19
C GLU A 33 11.76 1.60 11.07
N SER A 34 10.56 1.98 11.52
CA SER A 34 10.12 3.37 11.49
C SER A 34 10.73 4.16 12.64
N GLU A 35 11.02 5.44 12.39
CA GLU A 35 11.54 6.35 13.43
C GLU A 35 10.58 6.44 14.62
N PRO A 36 11.08 6.58 15.86
CA PRO A 36 10.22 6.75 17.03
C PRO A 36 9.23 7.90 16.86
N ASN A 37 7.99 7.69 17.32
CA ASN A 37 6.88 8.64 17.20
C ASN A 37 6.44 8.94 15.76
N THR A 38 6.84 8.11 14.79
CA THR A 38 6.26 8.09 13.43
C THR A 38 5.32 6.90 13.26
N ASN A 39 4.67 6.81 12.11
CA ASN A 39 3.73 5.73 11.76
C ASN A 39 4.08 5.14 10.40
N ALA A 40 3.61 3.92 10.16
CA ALA A 40 3.69 3.25 8.86
C ALA A 40 2.49 2.29 8.71
N PHE A 41 1.34 2.84 8.34
CA PHE A 41 0.14 2.06 8.05
C PHE A 41 -0.65 2.68 6.90
N VAL A 42 -1.62 1.92 6.38
CA VAL A 42 -2.52 2.38 5.31
C VAL A 42 -3.98 2.15 5.68
N THR A 43 -4.86 3.01 5.15
CA THR A 43 -6.30 2.80 5.10
C THR A 43 -6.72 2.59 3.64
N VAL A 44 -7.47 1.53 3.35
CA VAL A 44 -7.99 1.28 1.99
C VAL A 44 -9.45 1.69 1.93
N HIS A 45 -9.75 2.73 1.17
CA HIS A 45 -11.11 3.17 0.88
C HIS A 45 -11.58 2.52 -0.43
N VAL A 46 -12.69 1.79 -0.36
CA VAL A 46 -13.25 1.07 -1.51
C VAL A 46 -14.44 1.85 -2.07
N TYR A 47 -14.29 2.37 -3.28
CA TYR A 47 -15.36 3.02 -4.01
C TYR A 47 -15.85 2.13 -5.16
N ARG A 48 -17.00 2.49 -5.73
CA ARG A 48 -17.58 1.75 -6.85
C ARG A 48 -16.63 1.62 -8.05
N GLU A 49 -15.85 2.66 -8.32
CA GLU A 49 -15.02 2.79 -9.53
C GLU A 49 -13.51 2.74 -9.27
N TYR A 50 -13.06 2.83 -8.01
CA TYR A 50 -11.63 2.88 -7.68
C TYR A 50 -11.35 2.46 -6.24
N LEU A 51 -10.08 2.18 -5.96
CA LEU A 51 -9.52 2.08 -4.62
C LEU A 51 -8.71 3.33 -4.32
N LEU A 52 -8.77 3.83 -3.09
CA LEU A 52 -7.81 4.81 -2.58
C LEU A 52 -7.06 4.15 -1.43
N ILE A 53 -5.76 3.96 -1.60
CA ILE A 53 -4.87 3.49 -0.54
C ILE A 53 -4.21 4.72 0.06
N GLU A 54 -4.70 5.15 1.22
CA GLU A 54 -4.22 6.31 1.95
C GLU A 54 -3.12 5.89 2.92
N GLY A 55 -1.89 6.35 2.67
CA GLY A 55 -0.73 6.06 3.52
C GLY A 55 -0.54 7.10 4.63
N VAL A 56 -0.04 6.64 5.77
CA VAL A 56 0.31 7.49 6.91
C VAL A 56 1.78 7.29 7.27
N GLY A 57 2.47 8.41 7.53
CA GLY A 57 3.89 8.46 7.86
C GLY A 57 4.78 8.33 6.64
N ASN A 58 5.61 7.29 6.55
CA ASN A 58 6.54 7.11 5.43
C ASN A 58 5.93 6.38 4.21
N ILE A 59 4.61 6.22 4.17
CA ILE A 59 3.88 5.53 3.09
C ILE A 59 3.13 6.56 2.24
N GLY A 60 3.28 6.48 0.91
CA GLY A 60 2.55 7.31 -0.04
C GLY A 60 1.07 6.94 -0.21
N THR A 61 0.32 7.79 -0.92
CA THR A 61 -1.08 7.55 -1.28
C THR A 61 -1.21 7.13 -2.74
N TYR A 62 -2.00 6.08 -2.99
CA TYR A 62 -2.17 5.47 -4.33
C TYR A 62 -3.63 5.38 -4.73
N ARG A 63 -3.91 5.54 -6.02
CA ARG A 63 -5.24 5.44 -6.62
C ARG A 63 -5.22 4.61 -7.90
#